data_AF-G5GEN1-F1
#
_entry.id   AF-G5GEN1-F1
#
_cell.length_a   1.000
_cell.length_b   1.000
_cell.length_c   1.000
_cell.angle_alpha   90.00
_cell.angle_beta   90.00
_cell.angle_gamma   90.00
#
_symmetry.space_group_name_H-M   'P 1'
#
loop_
_entity.id
_entity.type
_entity.pdbx_description
1 polymer ?
#
loop_
_entity_poly.entity_id
_entity_poly.type
_entity_poly.pdbx_seq_one_letter_code
_entity_poly.pdbx_strand_id
1 'polypeptide(L)'
;MNNWLTFDDAELSDYLNRELEITEKGQVKSTTTNIITVLVNPCFCKSRDILSGHIFFDTCRMTIQFYGWLRGEKSSDFEIRKWNDHMTNILGVEIEREFGIKYSKSRMEDAITFVAHKRTINLPAMYMKSLSYDGKAYIKNLLSKYLGAEDTKLNAWIMEHILVGMVKRVFNPGCKFDELMVLTGVQGVGDNAIMMIVQ
;
A
#
# COMPACT_ATOMS: atom_id res chain seq x y z
N MET A 1 1.53 -14.90 0.18
CA MET A 1 2.68 -14.15 -0.38
C MET A 1 2.87 -12.75 0.25
N ASN A 2 2.00 -12.30 1.18
CA ASN A 2 2.02 -10.94 1.73
C ASN A 2 2.31 -10.88 3.25
N ASN A 3 3.05 -11.85 3.79
CA ASN A 3 3.32 -11.97 5.24
C ASN A 3 4.22 -10.85 5.80
N TRP A 4 4.73 -9.97 4.93
CA TRP A 4 5.54 -8.80 5.28
C TRP A 4 4.71 -7.53 5.53
N LEU A 5 3.42 -7.53 5.18
CA LEU A 5 2.52 -6.40 5.43
C LEU A 5 2.16 -6.34 6.90
N THR A 6 2.47 -5.21 7.54
CA THR A 6 2.07 -4.92 8.91
C THR A 6 1.30 -3.60 8.94
N PHE A 7 0.23 -3.56 9.71
CA PHE A 7 -0.61 -2.37 9.89
C PHE A 7 -0.61 -1.98 11.37
N ASP A 8 -0.54 -0.67 11.62
CA ASP A 8 -0.61 -0.09 12.96
C ASP A 8 -1.88 0.76 13.08
N ASP A 9 -2.60 0.59 14.19
CA ASP A 9 -3.83 1.29 14.52
C ASP A 9 -3.66 2.28 15.68
N ALA A 10 -2.42 2.60 16.08
CA ALA A 10 -2.13 3.53 17.18
C ALA A 10 -2.87 4.88 17.03
N GLU A 11 -2.87 5.46 15.84
CA GLU A 11 -3.56 6.73 15.55
C GLU A 11 -5.10 6.60 15.44
N LEU A 12 -5.63 5.37 15.47
CA LEU A 12 -7.06 5.04 15.42
C LEU A 12 -7.58 4.48 16.75
N SER A 13 -6.77 4.52 17.80
CA SER A 13 -7.08 3.94 19.12
C SER A 13 -8.41 4.42 19.72
N ASP A 14 -8.75 5.70 19.53
CA ASP A 14 -10.02 6.31 19.96
C ASP A 14 -11.26 5.63 19.35
N TYR A 15 -11.11 4.93 18.23
CA TYR A 15 -12.21 4.26 17.53
C TYR A 15 -12.28 2.77 17.82
N LEU A 16 -11.21 2.13 18.33
CA LEU A 16 -11.13 0.68 18.48
C LEU A 16 -12.21 0.09 19.41
N ASN A 17 -12.59 0.83 20.46
CA ASN A 17 -13.60 0.42 21.44
C ASN A 17 -14.78 1.39 21.51
N ARG A 18 -14.89 2.30 20.53
CA ARG A 18 -15.94 3.32 20.52
C ARG A 18 -17.29 2.69 20.18
N GLU A 19 -18.32 3.06 20.94
CA GLU A 19 -19.70 2.71 20.65
C GLU A 19 -20.32 3.64 19.59
N LEU A 20 -21.35 3.16 18.90
CA LEU A 20 -22.07 3.97 17.92
C LEU A 20 -22.96 4.99 18.61
N GLU A 21 -22.88 6.24 18.18
CA GLU A 21 -23.80 7.26 18.67
C GLU A 21 -25.22 7.01 18.15
N ILE A 22 -26.18 7.13 19.06
CA ILE A 22 -27.60 6.92 18.80
C ILE A 22 -28.33 8.28 18.89
N THR A 23 -29.40 8.42 18.10
CA THR A 23 -30.35 9.54 18.17
C THR A 23 -31.28 9.39 19.38
N GLU A 24 -31.98 10.46 19.75
CA GLU A 24 -33.03 10.42 20.79
C GLU A 24 -34.13 9.38 20.51
N LYS A 25 -34.33 9.02 19.23
CA LYS A 25 -35.31 8.02 18.79
C LYS A 25 -34.79 6.58 18.79
N GLY A 26 -33.58 6.34 19.31
CA GLY A 26 -32.98 5.00 19.35
C GLY A 26 -32.35 4.52 18.03
N GLN A 27 -32.26 5.38 17.01
CA GLN A 27 -31.63 5.04 15.72
C GLN A 27 -30.15 5.43 15.70
N VAL A 28 -29.29 4.65 15.06
CA VAL A 28 -27.86 4.99 14.89
C VAL A 28 -27.73 6.29 14.08
N LYS A 29 -26.90 7.24 14.55
CA LYS A 29 -26.65 8.50 13.83
C LYS A 29 -25.89 8.24 12.54
N SER A 30 -26.31 8.92 11.48
CA SER A 30 -25.64 8.89 10.17
C SER A 30 -24.52 9.93 10.10
N THR A 31 -23.45 9.74 10.88
CA THR A 31 -22.29 10.65 10.96
C THR A 31 -21.02 10.00 10.41
N THR A 32 -20.07 10.82 9.95
CA THR A 32 -18.74 10.34 9.52
C THR A 32 -18.02 9.60 10.65
N THR A 33 -18.14 10.07 11.89
CA THR A 33 -17.53 9.42 13.08
C THR A 33 -18.06 8.00 13.32
N ASN A 34 -19.37 7.77 13.15
CA ASN A 34 -19.94 6.43 13.23
C ASN A 34 -19.48 5.55 12.06
N ILE A 35 -19.32 6.11 10.86
CA ILE A 35 -18.74 5.38 9.71
C ILE A 35 -17.29 4.95 10.03
N ILE A 36 -16.44 5.86 10.51
CA ILE A 36 -15.06 5.54 10.92
C ILE A 36 -15.08 4.44 11.99
N THR A 37 -15.99 4.54 12.96
CA THR A 37 -16.13 3.55 14.04
C THR A 37 -16.45 2.16 13.50
N VAL A 38 -17.43 2.01 12.59
CA VAL A 38 -17.76 0.68 12.03
C VAL A 38 -16.64 0.09 11.17
N LEU A 39 -15.79 0.93 10.57
CA LEU A 39 -14.63 0.50 9.78
C LEU A 39 -13.45 0.04 10.66
N VAL A 40 -13.27 0.65 11.82
CA VAL A 40 -12.08 0.46 12.67
C VAL A 40 -12.32 -0.55 13.79
N ASN A 41 -13.43 -0.41 14.53
CA ASN A 41 -13.73 -1.25 15.68
C ASN A 41 -14.01 -2.70 15.22
N PRO A 42 -13.26 -3.70 15.73
CA PRO A 42 -13.41 -5.10 15.32
C PRO A 42 -14.81 -5.67 15.50
N CYS A 43 -15.60 -5.16 16.43
CA CYS A 43 -16.96 -5.61 16.75
C CYS A 43 -18.03 -5.22 15.71
N PHE A 44 -17.67 -4.50 14.64
CA PHE A 44 -18.61 -4.10 13.57
C PHE A 44 -18.26 -4.79 12.24
N CYS A 45 -17.76 -4.06 11.23
CA CYS A 45 -17.61 -4.61 9.88
C CYS A 45 -16.73 -5.86 9.81
N LYS A 46 -15.70 -5.94 10.66
CA LYS A 46 -14.82 -7.11 10.75
C LYS A 46 -15.56 -8.33 11.30
N SER A 47 -16.21 -8.22 12.47
CA SER A 47 -16.97 -9.33 13.08
C SER A 47 -18.15 -9.83 12.25
N ARG A 48 -18.69 -8.96 11.38
CA ARG A 48 -19.79 -9.29 10.48
C ARG A 48 -19.32 -9.72 9.10
N ASP A 49 -18.03 -9.93 8.84
CA ASP A 49 -17.56 -10.35 7.51
C ASP A 49 -18.01 -9.38 6.39
N ILE A 50 -18.11 -8.08 6.69
CA ILE A 50 -18.39 -7.02 5.71
C ILE A 50 -17.08 -6.55 5.06
N LEU A 51 -16.04 -6.42 5.88
CA LEU A 51 -14.72 -5.94 5.53
C LEU A 51 -13.69 -6.80 6.25
N SER A 52 -12.81 -7.48 5.51
CA SER A 52 -11.63 -8.12 6.06
C SER A 52 -10.39 -7.46 5.47
N GLY A 53 -9.42 -7.14 6.32
CA GLY A 53 -8.17 -6.46 5.92
C GLY A 53 -8.11 -4.98 6.30
N HIS A 54 -7.31 -4.20 5.56
CA HIS A 54 -6.93 -2.83 5.91
C HIS A 54 -7.00 -1.88 4.72
N ILE A 55 -7.59 -0.71 4.97
CA ILE A 55 -7.55 0.47 4.11
C ILE A 55 -6.41 1.36 4.60
N PHE A 56 -5.52 1.79 3.71
CA PHE A 56 -4.29 2.51 4.08
C PHE A 56 -3.83 3.45 2.97
N PHE A 57 -3.02 4.45 3.30
CA PHE A 57 -2.44 5.36 2.31
C PHE A 57 -1.01 4.93 1.95
N ASP A 58 -0.72 4.68 0.67
CA ASP A 58 0.64 4.38 0.20
C ASP A 58 1.34 5.66 -0.26
N THR A 59 2.35 6.08 0.50
CA THR A 59 3.18 7.26 0.23
C THR A 59 4.04 7.12 -1.03
N CYS A 60 4.35 5.90 -1.47
CA CYS A 60 5.11 5.72 -2.72
C CYS A 60 4.22 5.90 -3.95
N ARG A 61 2.96 5.42 -3.89
CA ARG A 61 1.97 5.56 -4.98
C ARG A 61 1.12 6.82 -4.87
N MET A 62 1.17 7.53 -3.75
CA MET A 62 0.33 8.69 -3.42
C MET A 62 -1.17 8.40 -3.60
N THR A 63 -1.61 7.22 -3.18
CA THR A 63 -3.01 6.77 -3.35
C THR A 63 -3.47 5.91 -2.18
N ILE A 64 -4.79 5.89 -1.94
CA ILE A 64 -5.41 4.96 -0.99
C ILE A 64 -5.40 3.56 -1.60
N GLN A 65 -4.96 2.60 -0.81
CA GLN A 65 -4.86 1.19 -1.12
C GLN A 65 -5.71 0.38 -0.16
N PHE A 66 -6.06 -0.82 -0.60
CA PHE A 66 -6.75 -1.83 0.19
C PHE A 66 -6.01 -3.14 0.11
N TYR A 67 -5.83 -3.78 1.26
CA TYR A 67 -5.35 -5.15 1.36
C TYR A 67 -6.40 -5.98 2.09
N GLY A 68 -7.13 -6.84 1.37
CA GLY A 68 -8.22 -7.63 1.93
C GLY A 68 -9.35 -7.95 0.96
N TRP A 69 -10.54 -8.20 1.48
CA TRP A 69 -11.76 -8.44 0.68
C TRP A 69 -12.98 -7.74 1.28
N LEU A 70 -13.96 -7.43 0.42
CA LEU A 70 -15.26 -6.88 0.81
C LEU A 70 -16.36 -7.88 0.53
N ARG A 71 -17.38 -7.90 1.38
CA ARG A 71 -18.57 -8.72 1.15
C ARG A 71 -19.23 -8.33 -0.17
N GLY A 72 -19.51 -9.33 -1.01
CA GLY A 72 -20.13 -9.14 -2.32
C GLY A 72 -19.13 -8.98 -3.48
N GLU A 73 -17.83 -8.93 -3.21
CA GLU A 73 -16.82 -9.06 -4.26
C GLU A 73 -16.69 -10.51 -4.76
N LYS A 74 -16.31 -10.68 -6.02
CA LYS A 74 -16.18 -12.00 -6.67
C LYS A 74 -14.91 -12.76 -6.26
N SER A 75 -13.89 -12.04 -5.80
CA SER A 75 -12.60 -12.61 -5.37
C SER A 75 -12.42 -12.37 -3.87
N SER A 76 -11.96 -13.40 -3.19
CA SER A 76 -11.54 -13.39 -1.79
C SER A 76 -10.02 -13.30 -1.63
N ASP A 77 -9.29 -12.99 -2.70
CA ASP A 77 -7.83 -12.97 -2.69
C ASP A 77 -7.31 -11.75 -1.93
N PHE A 78 -6.35 -12.01 -1.03
CA PHE A 78 -5.66 -10.97 -0.27
C PHE A 78 -4.57 -10.31 -1.13
N GLU A 79 -5.01 -9.42 -2.00
CA GLU A 79 -4.16 -8.59 -2.86
C GLU A 79 -4.21 -7.12 -2.46
N ILE A 80 -3.11 -6.41 -2.71
CA ILE A 80 -3.07 -4.95 -2.61
C ILE A 80 -3.69 -4.37 -3.87
N ARG A 81 -4.81 -3.67 -3.73
CA ARG A 81 -5.48 -2.98 -4.84
C ARG A 81 -5.75 -1.52 -4.52
N LYS A 82 -5.72 -0.68 -5.55
CA LYS A 82 -6.08 0.73 -5.43
C LYS A 82 -7.55 0.82 -5.01
N TRP A 83 -7.81 1.57 -3.95
CA TRP A 83 -9.19 1.86 -3.52
C TRP A 83 -9.92 2.64 -4.62
N ASN A 84 -11.18 2.30 -4.86
CA ASN A 84 -11.98 2.89 -5.94
C ASN A 84 -13.45 3.08 -5.54
N ASP A 85 -14.19 3.82 -6.36
CA ASP A 85 -15.59 4.16 -6.14
C ASP A 85 -16.50 2.93 -6.01
N HIS A 86 -16.21 1.85 -6.73
CA HIS A 86 -17.00 0.62 -6.65
C HIS A 86 -16.91 0.01 -5.25
N MET A 87 -15.72 -0.02 -4.67
CA MET A 87 -15.48 -0.48 -3.29
C MET A 87 -16.18 0.43 -2.26
N THR A 88 -16.11 1.75 -2.45
CA THR A 88 -16.85 2.73 -1.61
C THR A 88 -18.34 2.44 -1.63
N ASN A 89 -18.91 2.19 -2.80
CA ASN A 89 -20.34 1.91 -2.96
C ASN A 89 -20.74 0.59 -2.29
N ILE A 90 -19.99 -0.50 -2.52
CA ILE A 90 -20.26 -1.81 -1.89
C ILE A 90 -20.26 -1.68 -0.37
N LEU A 91 -19.19 -1.11 0.18
CA LEU A 91 -19.02 -0.99 1.62
C LEU A 91 -20.08 -0.08 2.25
N GLY A 92 -20.43 1.02 1.57
CA GLY A 92 -21.48 1.93 2.01
C GLY A 92 -22.86 1.28 2.08
N VAL A 93 -23.22 0.49 1.06
CA VAL A 93 -24.50 -0.25 1.03
C VAL A 93 -24.57 -1.31 2.13
N GLU A 94 -23.49 -2.08 2.34
CA GLU A 94 -23.46 -3.08 3.41
C GLU A 94 -23.51 -2.43 4.81
N ILE A 95 -22.84 -1.28 5.01
CA ILE A 95 -22.92 -0.52 6.27
C ILE A 95 -24.34 -0.02 6.54
N GLU A 96 -25.01 0.52 5.51
CA GLU A 96 -26.40 0.99 5.64
C GLU A 96 -27.34 -0.16 6.01
N ARG A 97 -27.20 -1.29 5.31
CA ARG A 97 -28.00 -2.50 5.55
C ARG A 97 -27.82 -3.06 6.96
N GLU A 98 -26.59 -3.11 7.45
CA GLU A 98 -26.24 -3.82 8.69
C GLU A 98 -26.36 -2.96 9.96
N PHE A 99 -26.13 -1.65 9.83
CA PHE A 99 -26.08 -0.71 10.97
C PHE A 99 -27.10 0.43 10.89
N GLY A 100 -27.86 0.55 9.79
CA GLY A 100 -28.85 1.64 9.61
C GLY A 100 -28.23 3.03 9.41
N ILE A 101 -26.92 3.11 9.17
CA ILE A 101 -26.22 4.36 8.86
C ILE A 101 -26.52 4.71 7.40
N LYS A 102 -27.31 5.76 7.15
CA LYS A 102 -27.72 6.14 5.79
C LYS A 102 -26.52 6.36 4.89
N TYR A 103 -26.55 5.74 3.71
CA TYR A 103 -25.48 5.86 2.73
C TYR A 103 -25.32 7.30 2.24
N SER A 104 -24.08 7.72 2.10
CA SER A 104 -23.68 9.00 1.52
C SER A 104 -22.26 8.86 1.00
N LYS A 105 -22.09 8.98 -0.32
CA LYS A 105 -20.79 8.80 -0.98
C LYS A 105 -19.73 9.73 -0.38
N SER A 106 -20.04 11.02 -0.21
CA SER A 106 -19.11 11.99 0.36
C SER A 106 -18.68 11.63 1.79
N ARG A 107 -19.62 11.29 2.69
CA ARG A 107 -19.27 10.88 4.07
C ARG A 107 -18.44 9.58 4.10
N MET A 108 -18.71 8.66 3.18
CA MET A 108 -17.91 7.44 3.04
C MET A 108 -16.49 7.77 2.58
N GLU A 109 -16.33 8.61 1.56
CA GLU A 109 -15.03 9.06 1.05
C GLU A 109 -14.23 9.79 2.13
N ASP A 110 -14.86 10.68 2.90
CA ASP A 110 -14.24 11.38 4.02
C ASP A 110 -13.74 10.39 5.08
N ALA A 111 -14.58 9.40 5.46
CA ALA A 111 -14.22 8.39 6.45
C ALA A 111 -13.09 7.46 5.96
N ILE A 112 -13.16 7.02 4.70
CA ILE A 112 -12.14 6.18 4.06
C ILE A 112 -10.80 6.93 4.00
N THR A 113 -10.84 8.20 3.58
CA THR A 113 -9.65 9.06 3.53
C THR A 113 -9.04 9.25 4.91
N PHE A 114 -9.87 9.54 5.92
CA PHE A 114 -9.43 9.66 7.30
C PHE A 114 -8.73 8.38 7.80
N VAL A 115 -9.38 7.23 7.67
CA VAL A 115 -8.81 5.93 8.10
C VAL A 115 -7.54 5.60 7.33
N ALA A 116 -7.50 5.84 6.02
CA ALA A 116 -6.34 5.56 5.18
C ALA A 116 -5.12 6.39 5.60
N HIS A 117 -5.29 7.68 5.84
CA HIS A 117 -4.18 8.56 6.26
C HIS A 117 -3.69 8.26 7.67
N LYS A 118 -4.55 7.73 8.54
CA LYS A 118 -4.15 7.24 9.87
C LYS A 118 -3.37 5.91 9.81
N ARG A 119 -3.38 5.25 8.66
CA ARG A 119 -2.58 4.06 8.32
C ARG A 119 -1.65 4.38 7.15
N THR A 120 -0.76 5.36 7.33
CA THR A 120 0.17 5.75 6.26
C THR A 120 1.36 4.79 6.17
N ILE A 121 1.63 4.29 4.96
CA ILE A 121 2.63 3.26 4.70
C ILE A 121 3.49 3.65 3.48
N ASN A 122 4.74 3.22 3.44
CA ASN A 122 5.55 3.18 2.21
C ASN A 122 5.75 1.71 1.83
N LEU A 123 5.00 1.23 0.83
CA LEU A 123 4.98 -0.19 0.51
C LEU A 123 6.36 -0.75 0.12
N PRO A 124 7.14 -0.11 -0.78
CA PRO A 124 8.50 -0.56 -1.08
C PRO A 124 9.42 -0.57 0.13
N ALA A 125 9.37 0.47 0.98
CA ALA A 125 10.22 0.55 2.17
C ALA A 125 9.90 -0.55 3.18
N MET A 126 8.61 -0.83 3.40
CA MET A 126 8.16 -1.90 4.29
C MET A 126 8.56 -3.28 3.76
N TYR A 127 8.38 -3.51 2.46
CA TYR A 127 8.84 -4.74 1.82
C TYR A 127 10.35 -4.92 1.99
N MET A 128 11.16 -3.89 1.66
CA MET A 128 12.62 -3.96 1.81
C MET A 128 13.06 -4.22 3.26
N LYS A 129 12.39 -3.61 4.25
CA LYS A 129 12.66 -3.85 5.68
C LYS A 129 12.33 -5.27 6.14
N SER A 130 11.43 -5.97 5.44
CA SER A 130 11.07 -7.35 5.75
C SER A 130 12.08 -8.39 5.24
N LEU A 131 12.93 -8.00 4.28
CA LEU A 131 13.90 -8.90 3.67
C LEU A 131 15.06 -9.16 4.62
N SER A 132 15.48 -10.42 4.71
CA SER A 132 16.73 -10.79 5.37
C SER A 132 17.89 -10.69 4.38
N TYR A 133 18.98 -10.07 4.80
CA TYR A 133 20.21 -9.97 4.01
C TYR A 133 21.30 -10.84 4.64
N ASP A 134 21.96 -11.67 3.82
CA ASP A 134 22.97 -12.62 4.28
C ASP A 134 24.40 -12.03 4.30
N GLY A 135 24.55 -10.72 4.07
CA GLY A 135 25.83 -10.03 4.10
C GLY A 135 26.69 -10.18 2.84
N LYS A 136 26.27 -10.99 1.85
CA LYS A 136 27.10 -11.22 0.65
C LYS A 136 26.95 -10.11 -0.39
N ALA A 137 28.07 -9.72 -0.98
CA ALA A 137 28.13 -8.70 -2.02
C ALA A 137 27.57 -9.19 -3.37
N TYR A 138 26.24 -9.27 -3.47
CA TYR A 138 25.53 -9.65 -4.70
C TYR A 138 25.50 -8.53 -5.74
N ILE A 139 25.37 -7.28 -5.28
CA ILE A 139 25.14 -6.12 -6.16
C ILE A 139 26.28 -5.92 -7.15
N LYS A 140 27.54 -6.04 -6.69
CA LYS A 140 28.74 -5.84 -7.52
C LYS A 140 28.79 -6.70 -8.78
N ASN A 141 28.16 -7.87 -8.76
CA ASN A 141 28.22 -8.85 -9.84
C ASN A 141 26.95 -8.87 -10.69
N LEU A 142 25.96 -8.00 -10.43
CA LEU A 142 24.68 -8.05 -11.14
C LEU A 142 24.84 -7.79 -12.64
N LEU A 143 25.60 -6.76 -13.02
CA LEU A 143 25.80 -6.41 -14.44
C LEU A 143 26.52 -7.53 -15.20
N SER A 144 27.60 -8.07 -14.66
CA SER A 144 28.36 -9.13 -15.33
C SER A 144 27.60 -10.46 -15.37
N LYS A 145 26.92 -10.82 -14.27
CA LYS A 145 26.21 -12.09 -14.15
C LYS A 145 24.92 -12.17 -14.98
N TYR A 146 24.15 -11.08 -15.05
CA TYR A 146 22.82 -11.10 -15.66
C TYR A 146 22.73 -10.32 -16.97
N LEU A 147 23.63 -9.36 -17.20
CA LEU A 147 23.57 -8.46 -18.36
C LEU A 147 24.80 -8.59 -19.27
N GLY A 148 25.73 -9.51 -18.96
CA GLY A 148 26.90 -9.80 -19.80
C GLY A 148 27.92 -8.66 -19.87
N ALA A 149 27.85 -7.67 -18.97
CA ALA A 149 28.83 -6.61 -18.90
C ALA A 149 30.20 -7.13 -18.44
N GLU A 150 31.29 -6.44 -18.80
CA GLU A 150 32.62 -6.78 -18.30
C GLU A 150 32.67 -6.66 -16.76
N ASP A 151 33.32 -7.62 -16.10
CA ASP A 151 33.56 -7.59 -14.66
C ASP A 151 34.67 -6.60 -14.32
N THR A 152 34.31 -5.32 -14.28
CA THR A 152 35.22 -4.21 -13.96
C THR A 152 34.82 -3.52 -12.67
N LYS A 153 35.80 -2.91 -12.00
CA LYS A 153 35.56 -2.10 -10.80
C LYS A 153 34.58 -0.94 -11.06
N LEU A 154 34.61 -0.37 -12.26
CA LEU A 154 33.71 0.70 -12.66
C LEU A 154 32.25 0.21 -12.75
N ASN A 155 32.02 -0.92 -13.44
CA ASN A 155 30.68 -1.49 -13.58
C ASN A 155 30.10 -1.90 -12.22
N ALA A 156 30.91 -2.51 -11.35
CA ALA A 156 30.50 -2.83 -9.99
C ALA A 156 30.08 -1.57 -9.21
N TRP A 157 30.86 -0.48 -9.30
CA TRP A 157 30.55 0.78 -8.63
C TRP A 157 29.29 1.43 -9.17
N ILE A 158 29.09 1.48 -10.49
CA ILE A 158 27.89 2.04 -11.13
C ILE A 158 26.64 1.31 -10.62
N MET A 159 26.67 -0.03 -10.62
CA MET A 159 25.53 -0.82 -10.17
C MET A 159 25.20 -0.57 -8.69
N GLU A 160 26.22 -0.53 -7.84
CA GLU A 160 26.07 -0.24 -6.41
C GLU A 160 25.49 1.16 -6.18
N HIS A 161 26.06 2.17 -6.84
CA HIS A 161 25.63 3.56 -6.76
C HIS A 161 24.16 3.74 -7.16
N ILE A 162 23.74 3.13 -8.27
CA ILE A 162 22.38 3.23 -8.78
C ILE A 162 21.38 2.54 -7.85
N LEU A 163 21.66 1.31 -7.38
CA LEU A 163 20.74 0.62 -6.47
C LEU A 163 20.65 1.31 -5.11
N VAL A 164 21.78 1.74 -4.55
CA VAL A 164 21.80 2.49 -3.29
C VAL A 164 21.04 3.81 -3.44
N GLY A 165 21.19 4.50 -4.56
CA GLY A 165 20.40 5.69 -4.90
C GLY A 165 18.89 5.44 -4.97
N MET A 166 18.47 4.37 -5.66
CA MET A 166 17.07 3.95 -5.73
C MET A 166 16.50 3.62 -4.34
N VAL A 167 17.24 2.86 -3.53
CA VAL A 167 16.85 2.52 -2.15
C VAL A 167 16.74 3.79 -1.30
N LYS A 168 17.70 4.72 -1.43
CA LYS A 168 17.65 6.00 -0.73
C LYS A 168 16.39 6.79 -1.05
N ARG A 169 15.93 6.80 -2.31
CA ARG A 169 14.68 7.48 -2.70
C ARG A 169 13.44 6.85 -2.08
N VAL A 170 13.44 5.53 -1.90
CA VAL A 170 12.35 4.81 -1.23
C VAL A 170 12.26 5.20 0.25
N PHE A 171 13.41 5.28 0.94
CA PHE A 171 13.45 5.60 2.39
C PHE A 171 13.47 7.09 2.71
N ASN A 172 13.89 7.94 1.77
CA ASN A 172 13.90 9.39 1.90
C ASN A 172 13.23 10.03 0.67
N PRO A 173 11.89 9.98 0.58
CA PRO A 173 11.15 10.57 -0.54
C PRO A 173 11.51 12.04 -0.75
N GLY A 174 11.67 12.45 -2.00
CA GLY A 174 12.08 13.81 -2.36
C GLY A 174 13.59 14.05 -2.34
N CYS A 175 14.42 13.06 -1.95
CA CYS A 175 15.86 13.21 -2.10
C CYS A 175 16.26 13.28 -3.59
N LYS A 176 17.12 14.25 -3.92
CA LYS A 176 17.66 14.40 -5.28
C LYS A 176 18.59 13.22 -5.60
N PHE A 177 18.36 12.58 -6.74
CA PHE A 177 19.19 11.54 -7.33
C PHE A 177 18.89 11.54 -8.83
N ASP A 178 19.69 12.31 -9.57
CA ASP A 178 19.44 12.63 -10.98
C ASP A 178 20.31 11.79 -11.92
N GLU A 179 20.92 10.73 -11.39
CA GLU A 179 21.77 9.83 -12.16
C GLU A 179 20.92 8.68 -12.72
N LEU A 180 21.19 8.35 -13.97
CA LEU A 180 20.58 7.25 -14.70
C LEU A 180 21.68 6.30 -15.15
N MET A 181 21.37 5.01 -15.34
CA MET A 181 22.30 4.01 -15.87
C MET A 181 21.98 3.70 -17.34
N VAL A 182 22.95 3.76 -18.29
CA VAL A 182 22.77 3.15 -19.62
C VAL A 182 23.02 1.69 -19.45
N LEU A 183 22.24 0.87 -20.14
CA LEU A 183 22.70 -0.43 -20.57
C LEU A 183 22.78 -0.41 -22.09
N THR A 184 23.99 -0.51 -22.65
CA THR A 184 24.22 -0.69 -24.09
C THR A 184 24.65 -2.12 -24.36
N GLY A 185 24.13 -2.71 -25.43
CA GLY A 185 24.48 -4.05 -25.85
C GLY A 185 24.23 -4.25 -27.34
N VAL A 186 24.81 -5.31 -27.91
CA VAL A 186 24.50 -5.74 -29.28
C VAL A 186 23.04 -6.20 -29.35
N GLN A 187 22.31 -5.63 -30.31
CA GLN A 187 20.91 -5.97 -30.56
C GLN A 187 20.81 -7.47 -30.90
N GLY A 188 19.94 -8.21 -30.19
CA GLY A 188 19.71 -9.65 -30.41
C GLY A 188 20.20 -10.60 -29.31
N VAL A 189 20.74 -10.12 -28.18
CA VAL A 189 21.18 -10.97 -27.04
C VAL A 189 20.14 -11.06 -25.90
N GLY A 190 18.96 -10.45 -26.05
CA GLY A 190 17.89 -10.55 -25.07
C GLY A 190 16.81 -9.50 -25.30
N ASP A 191 15.83 -9.84 -26.13
CA ASP A 191 14.78 -8.92 -26.61
C ASP A 191 13.73 -8.51 -25.57
N ASN A 192 13.98 -8.63 -24.26
CA ASN A 192 13.05 -8.16 -23.23
C ASN A 192 13.77 -7.41 -22.09
N ALA A 193 13.60 -6.09 -22.14
CA ALA A 193 13.72 -5.11 -21.05
C ALA A 193 15.13 -4.74 -20.54
N ILE A 194 15.62 -3.57 -20.95
CA ILE A 194 15.79 -2.34 -20.14
C ILE A 194 16.55 -1.34 -21.03
N MET A 195 15.83 -0.38 -21.62
CA MET A 195 16.44 0.81 -22.21
C MET A 195 16.46 1.92 -21.16
N MET A 196 17.66 2.27 -20.71
CA MET A 196 18.00 3.53 -20.04
C MET A 196 19.39 3.94 -20.59
N ILE A 197 19.77 5.24 -20.58
CA ILE A 197 21.02 5.85 -21.13
C ILE A 197 21.68 6.87 -20.14
N VAL A 198 22.92 6.61 -19.65
CA VAL A 198 23.98 7.54 -19.16
C VAL A 198 24.63 8.34 -20.31
N GLN A 199 24.64 9.65 -20.17
CA GLN A 199 25.82 10.48 -20.40
C GLN A 199 26.24 11.08 -19.06
#